data_AF-A0A5N5CTT2-F1
#
_entry.id   AF-A0A5N5CTT2-F1
#
_cell.length_a   1.000
_cell.length_b   1.000
_cell.length_c   1.000
_cell.angle_alpha   90.00
_cell.angle_beta   90.00
_cell.angle_gamma   90.00
#
_symmetry.space_group_name_H-M   'P 1'
#
loop_
_entity.id
_entity.type
_entity.pdbx_description
1 polymer ?
#
loop_
_entity_poly.entity_id
_entity_poly.type
_entity_poly.pdbx_seq_one_letter_code
_entity_poly.pdbx_strand_id
1 'polypeptide(L)'
;MASSSNVRSGLEEQFVRELGKDALDEGWQDVFRASPELFKASLALRSVPRKKRHLPLKVQHLISIAVDSSSTHLYMPGIQAHIREAFKEGATMAEIVEVIELTSTLGIHACNIGVPLLVEVMKEEGIYDSHPTAGKPFDEHRKKLREEFTLKRGYWHQFWEDFLKLDPEFFEAYVDFSSIPWTKSVDGSENGVLEPKVILIYPSP
;
A
#
# COMPACT_ATOMS: atom_id res chain seq x y z
N MET A 1 -1.03 -14.32 -44.84
CA MET A 1 -1.43 -13.27 -43.87
C MET A 1 -2.63 -13.81 -43.11
N ALA A 2 -2.54 -13.99 -41.80
CA ALA A 2 -3.72 -14.36 -41.00
C ALA A 2 -4.75 -13.21 -41.09
N SER A 3 -6.05 -13.51 -41.21
CA SER A 3 -7.09 -12.48 -41.19
C SER A 3 -7.05 -11.74 -39.85
N SER A 4 -7.42 -10.46 -39.83
CA SER A 4 -7.44 -9.68 -38.58
C SER A 4 -8.37 -10.30 -37.51
N SER A 5 -9.40 -11.04 -37.93
CA SER A 5 -10.29 -11.79 -37.03
C SER A 5 -9.58 -12.93 -36.29
N ASN A 6 -8.68 -13.67 -36.96
CA ASN A 6 -7.96 -14.79 -36.35
C ASN A 6 -6.84 -14.31 -35.41
N VAL A 7 -6.24 -13.15 -35.71
CA VAL A 7 -5.25 -12.54 -34.82
C VAL A 7 -5.92 -12.03 -33.54
N ARG A 8 -7.12 -11.45 -33.66
CA ARG A 8 -7.92 -11.01 -32.52
C ARG A 8 -8.30 -12.16 -31.59
N SER A 9 -8.88 -13.23 -32.12
CA SER A 9 -9.31 -14.37 -31.30
C SER A 9 -8.12 -14.98 -30.54
N GLY A 10 -6.95 -15.11 -31.18
CA GLY A 10 -5.76 -15.67 -30.55
C GLY A 10 -5.22 -14.81 -29.38
N LEU A 11 -5.28 -13.49 -29.49
CA LEU A 11 -4.82 -12.58 -28.42
C LEU A 11 -5.82 -12.50 -27.26
N GLU A 12 -7.12 -12.49 -27.53
CA GLU A 12 -8.16 -12.56 -26.50
C GLU A 12 -8.08 -13.89 -25.73
N GLU A 13 -7.92 -15.02 -26.42
CA GLU A 13 -7.70 -16.33 -25.80
C GLU A 13 -6.42 -16.37 -24.95
N GLN A 14 -5.32 -15.78 -25.44
CA GLN A 14 -4.09 -15.66 -24.67
C GLN A 14 -4.31 -14.81 -23.42
N PHE A 15 -5.02 -13.68 -23.53
CA PHE A 15 -5.32 -12.81 -22.41
C PHE A 15 -6.08 -13.55 -21.32
N VAL A 16 -7.18 -14.21 -21.69
CA VAL A 16 -8.02 -14.97 -20.75
C VAL A 16 -7.22 -16.08 -20.07
N ARG A 17 -6.37 -16.79 -20.81
CA ARG A 17 -5.52 -17.85 -20.27
C ARG A 17 -4.50 -17.34 -19.27
N GLU A 18 -3.92 -16.17 -19.51
CA GLU A 18 -2.79 -15.65 -18.71
C GLU A 18 -3.22 -14.74 -17.56
N LEU A 19 -4.29 -13.97 -17.74
CA LEU A 19 -4.75 -12.92 -16.82
C LEU A 19 -6.16 -13.17 -16.25
N GLY A 20 -6.88 -14.16 -16.78
CA GLY A 20 -8.23 -14.50 -16.36
C GLY A 20 -9.30 -13.86 -17.24
N LYS A 21 -10.48 -14.50 -17.28
CA LYS A 21 -11.62 -14.06 -18.10
C LYS A 21 -12.14 -12.69 -17.67
N ASP A 22 -12.26 -12.48 -16.36
CA ASP A 22 -12.86 -11.27 -15.80
C ASP A 22 -11.93 -10.06 -15.90
N ALA A 23 -10.66 -10.27 -16.23
CA ALA A 23 -9.69 -9.19 -16.48
C ALA A 23 -9.79 -8.62 -17.91
N LEU A 24 -10.45 -9.32 -18.84
CA LEU A 24 -10.69 -8.83 -20.21
C LEU A 24 -11.99 -8.02 -20.24
N ASP A 25 -11.98 -6.89 -19.54
CA ASP A 25 -13.11 -5.96 -19.47
C ASP A 25 -13.28 -5.14 -20.76
N GLU A 26 -14.33 -4.33 -20.79
CA GLU A 26 -14.63 -3.45 -21.93
C GLU A 26 -13.48 -2.49 -22.25
N GLY A 27 -12.77 -1.99 -21.22
CA GLY A 27 -11.61 -1.12 -21.41
C GLY A 27 -10.48 -1.80 -22.17
N TRP A 28 -10.19 -3.06 -21.85
CA TRP A 28 -9.21 -3.85 -22.61
C TRP A 28 -9.67 -4.19 -24.03
N GLN A 29 -10.98 -4.41 -24.23
CA GLN A 29 -11.54 -4.59 -25.57
C GLN A 29 -11.42 -3.31 -26.40
N ASP A 30 -11.61 -2.14 -25.79
CA ASP A 30 -11.39 -0.84 -26.43
C ASP A 30 -9.93 -0.60 -26.78
N VAL A 31 -9.02 -0.90 -25.86
CA VAL A 31 -7.58 -0.84 -26.14
C VAL A 31 -7.22 -1.75 -27.32
N PHE A 32 -7.78 -2.95 -27.41
CA PHE A 32 -7.57 -3.83 -28.56
C PHE A 32 -8.10 -3.22 -29.86
N ARG A 33 -9.32 -2.64 -29.84
CA ARG A 33 -9.93 -1.98 -31.01
C ARG A 33 -9.10 -0.78 -31.47
N ALA A 34 -8.55 -0.01 -30.54
CA ALA A 34 -7.81 1.21 -30.82
C ALA A 34 -6.34 0.96 -31.20
N SER A 35 -5.66 0.04 -30.49
CA SER A 35 -4.26 -0.34 -30.75
C SER A 35 -4.00 -1.81 -30.33
N PRO A 36 -4.08 -2.75 -31.29
CA PRO A 36 -3.72 -4.15 -31.07
C PRO A 36 -2.26 -4.32 -30.59
N GLU A 37 -1.35 -3.44 -31.01
CA GLU A 37 0.05 -3.46 -30.62
C GLU A 37 0.22 -3.14 -29.13
N LEU A 38 -0.46 -2.10 -28.64
CA LEU A 38 -0.45 -1.77 -27.22
C LEU A 38 -1.09 -2.89 -26.40
N PHE A 39 -2.25 -3.41 -26.83
CA PHE A 39 -2.89 -4.55 -26.17
C PHE A 39 -1.94 -5.73 -26.01
N LYS A 40 -1.26 -6.11 -27.10
CA LYS A 40 -0.29 -7.23 -27.10
C LYS A 40 0.89 -6.94 -26.17
N ALA A 41 1.44 -5.73 -26.20
CA ALA A 41 2.55 -5.34 -25.34
C ALA A 41 2.15 -5.33 -23.85
N SER A 42 0.97 -4.80 -23.53
CA SER A 42 0.42 -4.79 -22.17
C SER A 42 0.13 -6.20 -21.66
N LEU A 43 -0.46 -7.07 -22.49
CA LEU A 43 -0.64 -8.49 -22.15
C LEU A 43 0.70 -9.15 -21.85
N ALA A 44 1.70 -8.95 -22.71
CA ALA A 44 3.04 -9.51 -22.51
C ALA A 44 3.61 -9.06 -21.16
N LEU A 45 3.60 -7.75 -20.87
CA LEU A 45 4.11 -7.19 -19.62
C LEU A 45 3.35 -7.71 -18.38
N ARG A 46 2.03 -7.61 -18.38
CA ARG A 46 1.17 -8.00 -17.23
C ARG A 46 1.20 -9.50 -16.96
N SER A 47 1.43 -10.33 -17.98
CA SER A 47 1.47 -11.78 -17.82
C SER A 47 2.74 -12.30 -17.13
N VAL A 48 3.83 -11.52 -17.09
CA VAL A 48 5.13 -12.00 -16.57
C VAL A 48 5.04 -12.47 -15.11
N PRO A 49 4.51 -11.67 -14.15
CA PRO A 49 4.37 -12.14 -12.77
C PRO A 49 3.42 -13.35 -12.64
N ARG A 50 2.35 -13.37 -13.45
CA ARG A 50 1.35 -14.45 -13.48
C ARG A 50 1.92 -15.78 -13.98
N LYS A 51 2.85 -15.74 -14.93
CA LYS A 51 3.55 -16.91 -15.47
C LYS A 51 4.63 -17.42 -14.54
N LYS A 52 5.42 -16.51 -13.96
CA LYS A 52 6.54 -16.88 -13.09
C LYS A 52 6.10 -17.46 -11.75
N ARG A 53 4.92 -17.06 -11.24
CA ARG A 53 4.30 -17.58 -10.01
C ARG A 53 5.22 -17.65 -8.80
N HIS A 54 6.17 -16.71 -8.68
CA HIS A 54 6.99 -16.57 -7.46
C HIS A 54 6.14 -16.18 -6.24
N LEU A 55 4.99 -15.52 -6.47
CA LEU A 55 3.98 -15.23 -5.45
C LEU A 55 2.68 -15.99 -5.77
N PRO A 56 1.98 -16.54 -4.77
CA PRO A 56 0.64 -17.08 -4.95
C PRO A 56 -0.33 -16.05 -5.55
N LEU A 57 -1.34 -16.49 -6.30
CA LEU A 57 -2.29 -15.60 -6.96
C LEU A 57 -3.05 -14.71 -5.96
N LYS A 58 -3.44 -15.28 -4.81
CA LYS A 58 -4.01 -14.51 -3.68
C LYS A 58 -3.14 -13.31 -3.33
N VAL A 59 -1.85 -13.52 -3.08
CA VAL A 59 -0.89 -12.47 -2.71
C VAL A 59 -0.73 -11.45 -3.85
N GLN A 60 -0.68 -11.88 -5.11
CA GLN A 60 -0.63 -10.96 -6.25
C GLN A 60 -1.85 -10.04 -6.30
N HIS A 61 -3.05 -10.55 -5.98
CA HIS A 61 -4.26 -9.74 -5.90
C HIS A 61 -4.26 -8.80 -4.70
N LEU A 62 -3.81 -9.24 -3.51
CA LEU A 62 -3.65 -8.37 -2.35
C LEU A 62 -2.70 -7.19 -2.64
N ILE A 63 -1.57 -7.44 -3.31
CA ILE A 63 -0.65 -6.37 -3.77
C ILE A 63 -1.35 -5.42 -4.73
N SER A 64 -2.12 -5.95 -5.68
CA SER A 64 -2.83 -5.11 -6.66
C SER A 64 -3.91 -4.25 -5.98
N ILE A 65 -4.59 -4.76 -4.94
CA ILE A 65 -5.52 -3.98 -4.12
C ILE A 65 -4.78 -2.84 -3.39
N ALA A 66 -3.60 -3.11 -2.82
CA ALA A 66 -2.81 -2.07 -2.15
C ALA A 66 -2.44 -0.93 -3.12
N VAL A 67 -2.00 -1.28 -4.33
CA VAL A 67 -1.70 -0.30 -5.39
C VAL A 67 -2.96 0.48 -5.75
N ASP A 68 -4.07 -0.21 -6.03
CA ASP A 68 -5.27 0.44 -6.54
C ASP A 68 -6.00 1.28 -5.50
N SER A 69 -5.94 0.89 -4.23
CA SER A 69 -6.58 1.59 -3.10
C SER A 69 -5.70 2.67 -2.46
N SER A 70 -4.44 2.82 -2.89
CA SER A 70 -3.58 3.89 -2.42
C SER A 70 -4.20 5.27 -2.70
N SER A 71 -4.06 6.21 -1.75
CA SER A 71 -4.59 7.58 -1.90
C SER A 71 -3.98 8.35 -3.07
N THR A 72 -2.86 7.87 -3.61
CA THR A 72 -2.19 8.40 -4.79
C THR A 72 -2.67 7.75 -6.11
N HIS A 73 -3.54 6.73 -6.06
CA HIS A 73 -4.08 6.07 -7.25
C HIS A 73 -5.62 6.03 -7.28
N LEU A 74 -6.27 5.52 -6.22
CA LEU A 74 -7.74 5.46 -6.05
C LEU A 74 -8.50 4.91 -7.28
N TYR A 75 -8.01 3.83 -7.89
CA TYR A 75 -8.60 3.24 -9.09
C TYR A 75 -9.70 2.21 -8.76
N MET A 76 -10.92 2.71 -8.54
CA MET A 76 -12.08 1.91 -8.12
C MET A 76 -12.33 0.62 -8.94
N PRO A 77 -12.28 0.62 -10.30
CA PRO A 77 -12.51 -0.60 -11.07
C PRO A 77 -11.49 -1.71 -10.74
N GLY A 78 -10.22 -1.34 -10.56
CA GLY A 78 -9.14 -2.25 -10.21
C GLY A 78 -9.29 -2.81 -8.79
N ILE A 79 -9.60 -1.95 -7.81
CA ILE A 79 -9.92 -2.36 -6.43
C ILE A 79 -11.01 -3.45 -6.44
N GLN A 80 -12.13 -3.18 -7.12
CA GLN A 80 -13.25 -4.11 -7.17
C GLN A 80 -12.89 -5.42 -7.89
N ALA A 81 -12.18 -5.35 -9.01
CA ALA A 81 -11.74 -6.53 -9.74
C ALA A 81 -10.82 -7.40 -8.90
N HIS A 82 -9.81 -6.81 -8.25
CA HIS A 82 -8.84 -7.56 -7.47
C HIS A 82 -9.39 -8.09 -6.15
N ILE A 83 -10.35 -7.41 -5.51
CA ILE A 83 -11.08 -7.99 -4.36
C ILE A 83 -11.85 -9.25 -4.78
N ARG A 84 -12.58 -9.21 -5.90
CA ARG A 84 -13.32 -10.39 -6.40
C ARG A 84 -12.39 -11.56 -6.71
N GLU A 85 -11.28 -11.30 -7.39
CA GLU A 85 -10.31 -12.36 -7.71
C GLU A 85 -9.58 -12.87 -6.46
N ALA A 86 -9.26 -12.00 -5.49
CA ALA A 86 -8.66 -12.42 -4.24
C ALA A 86 -9.59 -13.40 -3.48
N PHE A 87 -10.90 -13.13 -3.43
CA PHE A 87 -11.87 -14.05 -2.83
C PHE A 87 -11.91 -15.42 -3.53
N LYS A 88 -11.83 -15.45 -4.87
CA LYS A 88 -11.76 -16.71 -5.63
C LYS A 88 -10.51 -17.53 -5.30
N GLU A 89 -9.42 -16.84 -4.99
CA GLU A 89 -8.14 -17.44 -4.56
C GLU A 89 -8.07 -17.70 -3.05
N GLY A 90 -9.20 -17.56 -2.33
CA GLY A 90 -9.31 -17.89 -0.91
C GLY A 90 -8.88 -16.80 0.06
N ALA A 91 -8.85 -15.53 -0.37
CA ALA A 91 -8.67 -14.42 0.56
C ALA A 91 -9.88 -14.27 1.49
N THR A 92 -9.65 -13.85 2.74
CA THR A 92 -10.72 -13.51 3.68
C THR A 92 -11.04 -12.02 3.65
N MET A 93 -12.21 -11.63 4.16
CA MET A 93 -12.54 -10.20 4.31
C MET A 93 -11.52 -9.51 5.24
N ALA A 94 -11.07 -10.20 6.29
CA ALA A 94 -10.07 -9.67 7.22
C ALA A 94 -8.73 -9.35 6.50
N GLU A 95 -8.26 -10.23 5.60
CA GLU A 95 -7.04 -9.97 4.81
C GLU A 95 -7.21 -8.73 3.90
N ILE A 96 -8.37 -8.58 3.26
CA ILE A 96 -8.65 -7.43 2.38
C ILE A 96 -8.68 -6.11 3.16
N VAL A 97 -9.37 -6.10 4.31
CA VAL A 97 -9.45 -4.92 5.18
C VAL A 97 -8.06 -4.55 5.71
N GLU A 98 -7.25 -5.54 6.10
CA GLU A 98 -5.89 -5.31 6.58
C GLU A 98 -4.97 -4.71 5.50
N VAL A 99 -5.11 -5.12 4.23
CA VAL A 99 -4.43 -4.45 3.10
C VAL A 99 -4.81 -2.97 3.01
N ILE A 100 -6.10 -2.64 3.18
CA ILE A 100 -6.59 -1.25 3.09
C ILE A 100 -6.09 -0.43 4.29
N GLU A 101 -6.08 -0.99 5.50
CA GLU A 101 -5.53 -0.36 6.71
C GLU A 101 -4.04 -0.01 6.52
N LEU A 102 -3.24 -0.98 6.04
CA LEU A 102 -1.82 -0.78 5.75
C LEU A 102 -1.60 0.32 4.71
N THR A 103 -2.39 0.29 3.62
CA THR A 103 -2.32 1.26 2.53
C THR A 103 -2.70 2.67 3.00
N SER A 104 -3.61 2.79 3.96
CA SER A 104 -4.08 4.07 4.50
C SER A 104 -3.00 4.84 5.28
N THR A 105 -1.91 4.17 5.68
CA THR A 105 -0.78 4.84 6.37
C THR A 105 0.03 5.76 5.46
N LEU A 106 -0.13 5.68 4.13
CA LEU A 106 0.60 6.49 3.14
C LEU A 106 0.46 8.01 3.39
N GLY A 107 -0.65 8.46 3.97
CA GLY A 107 -0.86 9.88 4.29
C GLY A 107 0.21 10.49 5.21
N ILE A 108 0.87 9.68 6.05
CA ILE A 108 1.87 10.17 7.00
C ILE A 108 3.11 10.77 6.32
N HIS A 109 3.36 10.42 5.05
CA HIS A 109 4.48 10.97 4.30
C HIS A 109 4.42 12.50 4.17
N ALA A 110 3.22 13.09 4.22
CA ALA A 110 3.07 14.54 4.29
C ALA A 110 3.74 15.12 5.54
N CYS A 111 3.59 14.46 6.70
CA CYS A 111 4.25 14.87 7.95
C CYS A 111 5.74 14.54 7.92
N ASN A 112 6.13 13.35 7.46
CA ASN A 112 7.54 12.93 7.41
C ASN A 112 8.44 13.86 6.58
N ILE A 113 7.86 14.56 5.60
CA ILE A 113 8.57 15.56 4.78
C ILE A 113 8.28 16.99 5.26
N GLY A 114 7.01 17.32 5.52
CA GLY A 114 6.59 18.68 5.84
C GLY A 114 7.03 19.16 7.22
N VAL A 115 7.04 18.29 8.22
CA VAL A 115 7.44 18.64 9.59
C VAL A 115 8.93 19.02 9.65
N PRO A 116 9.88 18.23 9.10
CA PRO A 116 11.29 18.66 9.07
C PRO A 116 11.51 20.01 8.38
N LEU A 117 10.82 20.27 7.26
CA LEU A 117 10.89 21.55 6.55
C LEU A 117 10.33 22.70 7.39
N LEU A 118 9.22 22.47 8.09
CA LEU A 118 8.66 23.45 9.02
C LEU A 118 9.66 23.75 10.16
N VAL A 119 10.29 22.72 10.73
CA VAL A 119 11.32 22.89 11.76
C VAL A 119 12.52 23.69 11.26
N GLU A 120 12.95 23.46 10.02
CA GLU A 120 14.02 24.23 9.38
C GLU A 120 13.69 25.73 9.34
N VAL A 121 12.51 26.08 8.79
CA VAL A 121 12.04 27.46 8.73
C VAL A 121 11.86 28.07 10.13
N MET A 122 11.33 27.31 11.09
CA MET A 122 11.18 27.78 12.48
C MET A 122 12.53 28.12 13.13
N LYS A 123 13.61 27.42 12.77
CA LYS A 123 14.95 27.72 13.26
C LYS A 123 15.53 28.96 12.57
N GLU A 124 15.33 29.10 11.26
CA GLU A 124 15.76 30.27 10.49
C GLU A 124 15.10 31.56 11.01
N GLU A 125 13.81 31.50 11.30
CA GLU A 125 13.03 32.62 11.85
C GLU A 125 13.23 32.83 13.36
N GLY A 126 14.04 31.99 14.02
CA GLY A 126 14.34 32.11 15.45
C GLY A 126 13.15 31.81 16.38
N ILE A 127 12.09 31.17 15.88
CA ILE A 127 10.87 30.87 16.65
C ILE A 127 10.85 29.45 17.24
N TYR A 128 11.76 28.56 16.81
CA TYR A 128 11.79 27.16 17.24
C TYR A 128 11.92 26.98 18.77
N ASP A 129 12.88 27.65 19.41
CA ASP A 129 13.13 27.53 20.85
C ASP A 129 11.99 28.12 21.72
N SER A 130 11.24 29.05 21.13
CA SER A 130 10.05 29.68 21.72
C SER A 130 8.78 28.84 21.59
N HIS A 131 8.77 27.83 20.70
CA HIS A 131 7.61 26.95 20.56
C HIS A 131 7.31 26.24 21.89
N PRO A 132 6.03 26.07 22.26
CA PRO A 132 5.66 25.43 23.52
C PRO A 132 6.28 24.05 23.73
N THR A 133 6.47 23.30 22.63
CA THR A 133 6.92 21.90 22.64
C THR A 133 8.21 21.65 21.85
N ALA A 134 8.39 22.26 20.68
CA ALA A 134 9.35 21.78 19.68
C ALA A 134 10.80 22.01 20.08
N GLY A 135 11.10 23.18 20.64
CA GLY A 135 12.42 23.54 21.16
C GLY A 135 12.73 22.97 22.54
N LYS A 136 11.85 22.14 23.12
CA LYS A 136 12.03 21.59 24.46
C LYS A 136 12.51 20.14 24.40
N PRO A 137 13.29 19.67 25.39
CA PRO A 137 13.56 18.25 25.56
C PRO A 137 12.26 17.45 25.69
N PHE A 138 12.30 16.15 25.36
CA PHE A 138 11.16 15.28 25.62
C PHE A 138 10.84 15.19 27.11
N ASP A 139 9.57 15.41 27.43
CA ASP A 139 8.98 15.00 28.70
C ASP A 139 8.81 13.46 28.74
N GLU A 140 8.37 12.95 29.88
CA GLU A 140 8.19 11.50 30.09
C GLU A 140 7.16 10.89 29.14
N HIS A 141 6.11 11.64 28.77
CA HIS A 141 5.09 11.16 27.86
C HIS A 141 5.66 10.95 26.44
N ARG A 142 6.41 11.91 25.90
CA ARG A 142 7.06 11.78 24.59
C ARG A 142 8.13 10.70 24.57
N LYS A 143 8.91 10.54 25.66
CA LYS A 143 9.86 9.42 25.76
C LYS A 143 9.14 8.08 25.65
N LYS A 144 8.02 7.92 26.35
CA LYS A 144 7.19 6.72 26.29
C LYS A 144 6.62 6.48 24.88
N LEU A 145 6.08 7.50 24.21
CA LEU A 145 5.59 7.38 22.83
C LEU A 145 6.67 6.93 21.85
N ARG A 146 7.89 7.46 21.99
CA ARG A 146 9.05 7.03 21.20
C ARG A 146 9.40 5.56 21.43
N GLU A 147 9.43 5.13 22.70
CA GLU A 147 9.70 3.74 23.06
C GLU A 147 8.62 2.79 22.50
N GLU A 148 7.35 3.14 22.67
CA GLU A 148 6.22 2.38 22.14
C GLU A 148 6.26 2.27 20.61
N PHE A 149 6.52 3.37 19.91
CA PHE A 149 6.66 3.34 18.45
C PHE A 149 7.80 2.41 18.02
N THR A 150 8.96 2.54 18.67
CA THR A 150 10.14 1.73 18.34
C THR A 150 9.87 0.25 18.58
N LEU A 151 9.17 -0.10 19.68
CA LEU A 151 8.80 -1.47 20.00
C LEU A 151 7.80 -2.05 19.00
N LYS A 152 6.73 -1.31 18.66
CA LYS A 152 5.66 -1.78 17.77
C LYS A 152 6.10 -1.84 16.30
N ARG A 153 6.95 -0.91 15.84
CA ARG A 153 7.32 -0.76 14.42
C ARG A 153 8.71 -1.29 14.08
N GLY A 154 9.54 -1.58 15.07
CA GLY A 154 10.88 -2.16 14.88
C GLY A 154 11.94 -1.20 14.34
N TYR A 155 11.66 0.11 14.26
CA TYR A 155 12.65 1.12 13.86
C TYR A 155 12.34 2.50 14.45
N TRP A 156 13.35 3.36 14.48
CA TRP A 156 13.23 4.79 14.79
C TRP A 156 14.05 5.61 13.80
N HIS A 157 13.54 6.76 13.36
CA HIS A 157 14.22 7.64 12.41
C HIS A 157 14.05 9.11 12.83
N GLN A 158 15.00 9.98 12.45
CA GLN A 158 15.05 11.37 12.88
C GLN A 158 13.80 12.20 12.54
N PHE A 159 13.16 11.99 11.38
CA PHE A 159 11.92 12.71 11.05
C PHE A 159 10.76 12.44 12.03
N TRP A 160 10.77 11.31 12.76
CA TRP A 160 9.80 11.07 13.85
C TRP A 160 10.09 11.91 15.08
N GLU A 161 11.34 12.31 15.30
CA GLU A 161 11.72 13.13 16.44
C GLU A 161 11.13 14.54 16.32
N ASP A 162 11.32 15.18 15.17
CA ASP A 162 10.75 16.52 14.92
C ASP A 162 9.22 16.48 14.93
N PHE A 163 8.61 15.40 14.46
CA PHE A 163 7.16 15.25 14.47
C PHE A 163 6.62 15.11 15.90
N LEU A 164 7.18 14.21 16.70
CA LEU A 164 6.82 14.02 18.10
C LEU A 164 7.10 15.26 18.96
N LYS A 165 8.12 16.05 18.61
CA LYS A 165 8.42 17.34 19.24
C LYS A 165 7.35 18.38 18.96
N LEU A 166 6.87 18.44 17.72
CA LEU A 166 5.91 19.46 17.30
C LEU A 166 4.48 19.13 17.74
N ASP A 167 4.03 17.90 17.52
CA ASP A 167 2.63 17.49 17.68
C ASP A 167 2.55 16.08 18.30
N PRO A 168 2.75 15.95 19.63
CA PRO A 168 2.71 14.66 20.30
C PRO A 168 1.32 14.02 20.27
N GLU A 169 0.24 14.82 20.28
CA GLU A 169 -1.13 14.31 20.22
C GLU A 169 -1.43 13.65 18.87
N PHE A 170 -1.02 14.27 17.76
CA PHE A 170 -1.13 13.62 16.44
C PHE A 170 -0.24 12.38 16.42
N PHE A 171 1.01 12.49 16.86
CA PHE A 171 1.95 11.36 16.84
C PHE A 171 1.38 10.13 17.55
N GLU A 172 0.82 10.31 18.75
CA GLU A 172 0.14 9.25 19.52
C GLU A 172 -1.02 8.64 18.74
N ALA A 173 -1.94 9.45 18.22
CA ALA A 173 -3.07 8.97 17.43
C ALA A 173 -2.61 8.20 16.17
N TYR A 174 -1.52 8.64 15.54
CA TYR A 174 -0.95 7.94 14.40
C TYR A 174 -0.27 6.62 14.78
N VAL A 175 0.41 6.56 15.94
CA VAL A 175 0.96 5.30 16.47
C VAL A 175 -0.16 4.29 16.63
N ASP A 176 -1.28 4.69 17.24
CA ASP A 176 -2.43 3.81 17.43
C ASP A 176 -3.02 3.36 16.09
N PHE A 177 -3.36 4.30 15.21
CA PHE A 177 -3.93 4.01 13.89
C PHE A 177 -3.07 3.02 13.09
N SER A 178 -1.77 3.29 13.01
CA SER A 178 -0.85 2.50 12.19
C SER A 178 -0.41 1.18 12.83
N SER A 179 -0.73 0.97 14.11
CA SER A 179 -0.46 -0.28 14.83
C SER A 179 -1.59 -1.30 14.68
N ILE A 180 -2.79 -0.90 14.26
CA ILE A 180 -3.96 -1.78 14.16
C ILE A 180 -3.70 -3.07 13.38
N PRO A 181 -3.06 -3.07 12.19
CA PRO A 181 -2.73 -4.30 11.47
C PRO A 181 -1.86 -5.28 12.26
N TRP A 182 -1.10 -4.78 13.24
CA TRP A 182 -0.10 -5.54 13.99
C TRP A 182 -0.59 -5.99 15.38
N THR A 183 -1.73 -5.46 15.85
CA THR A 183 -2.19 -5.69 17.23
C THR A 183 -3.63 -6.16 17.30
N LYS A 184 -4.44 -5.96 16.25
CA LYS A 184 -5.84 -6.35 16.25
C LYS A 184 -5.98 -7.87 16.34
N SER A 185 -6.97 -8.32 17.10
CA SER A 185 -7.41 -9.72 17.09
C SER A 185 -8.56 -9.88 16.10
N VAL A 186 -8.40 -10.76 15.12
CA VAL A 186 -9.44 -11.04 14.12
C VAL A 186 -9.34 -12.50 13.67
N ASP A 187 -10.48 -13.16 13.52
CA ASP A 187 -10.61 -14.56 13.09
C ASP A 187 -9.74 -15.56 13.89
N GLY A 188 -9.55 -15.28 15.20
CA GLY A 188 -8.74 -16.11 16.09
C GLY A 188 -7.22 -15.91 15.97
N SER A 189 -6.77 -14.97 15.13
CA SER A 189 -5.38 -14.52 15.09
C SER A 189 -5.15 -13.39 16.09
N GLU A 190 -4.00 -13.44 16.77
CA GLU A 190 -3.46 -12.33 17.55
C GLU A 190 -2.36 -11.70 16.70
N ASN A 191 -2.44 -10.38 16.42
CA ASN A 191 -1.55 -9.59 15.56
C ASN A 191 -1.92 -9.50 14.05
N GLY A 192 -3.21 -9.34 13.74
CA GLY A 192 -3.68 -9.30 12.35
C GLY A 192 -3.71 -10.69 11.68
N VAL A 193 -4.11 -10.75 10.41
CA VAL A 193 -4.24 -12.01 9.65
C VAL A 193 -3.24 -12.16 8.51
N LEU A 194 -2.57 -11.07 8.08
CA LEU A 194 -1.54 -11.18 7.05
C LEU A 194 -0.21 -11.61 7.67
N GLU A 195 0.47 -12.56 7.01
CA GLU A 195 1.83 -12.89 7.40
C GLU A 195 2.76 -11.67 7.24
N PRO A 196 3.75 -11.46 8.12
CA PRO A 196 4.63 -10.28 8.07
C PRO A 196 5.30 -10.04 6.71
N LYS A 197 5.62 -11.10 5.95
CA LYS A 197 6.21 -11.02 4.60
C LYS A 197 5.26 -10.49 3.52
N VAL A 198 3.95 -10.53 3.79
CA VAL A 198 2.92 -9.95 2.91
C VAL A 198 2.72 -8.48 3.24
N ILE A 199 2.90 -8.12 4.51
CA ILE A 199 2.84 -6.73 5.01
C ILE A 199 4.08 -5.95 4.55
N LEU A 200 5.26 -6.53 4.78
CA LEU A 200 6.56 -6.00 4.36
C LEU A 200 6.89 -6.65 3.03
N ILE A 201 6.59 -5.99 1.90
CA ILE A 201 7.06 -6.44 0.57
C ILE A 201 8.57 -6.16 0.39
N TYR A 202 9.35 -6.38 1.46
CA TYR A 202 10.79 -6.56 1.53
C TYR A 202 11.06 -7.38 2.79
N PRO A 203 11.94 -8.41 2.74
CA PRO A 203 12.35 -9.09 3.95
C PRO A 203 13.11 -8.08 4.83
N SER A 204 12.83 -8.08 6.14
CA SER A 204 13.76 -7.51 7.11
C SER A 204 15.15 -8.12 6.87
N PRO A 205 16.24 -7.32 6.94
CA PRO A 205 17.61 -7.83 6.75
C PRO A 205 17.99 -8.92 7.76
#